data_AF-A0A838EEC4-F1
#
_entry.id   AF-A0A838EEC4-F1
#
_cell.length_a   1.000
_cell.length_b   1.000
_cell.length_c   1.000
_cell.angle_alpha   90.00
_cell.angle_beta   90.00
_cell.angle_gamma   90.00
#
_symmetry.space_group_name_H-M   'P 1'
#
loop_
_entity.id
_entity.type
_entity.pdbx_description
1 polymer ?
#
loop_
_entity_poly.entity_id
_entity_poly.type
_entity_poly.pdbx_seq_one_letter_code
_entity_poly.pdbx_strand_id
1 'polypeptide(L)'
;MSRITIFTGPTLSRAQVHAIVPEAEVLPPVSAGDLLRHPFSAGDLVAIIDGFYFQAASVRHKEILLLLQRGVHVWGASSMGALRAAELAPFGMRGIGRVFESYLSGEIDGDDEVALVHADEEMGNIHLTEALVNIRYACQLAQEASLLSTQECTYIIDSAATLPFFERAYPTILQRAQEQGLSERSAHIFLQFVQKQRPDLKQQDALALVEEMRTPPSTPFCPSFTLNETTFVRNWDVFSKGTVLDEHLFLPDVDILTLYQLIGADYPVFHRNVLLQALKDIAIQEEGADRSGTTEEIVAQFIANKLHIRVDEPLPASLKRWLSAEELGLSSVSQLTLLALRVWQEPRSVS
;
A
#
# COMPACT_ATOMS: atom_id res chain seq x y z
N MET A 1 -10.12 -5.73 -21.37
CA MET A 1 -10.89 -6.43 -20.33
C MET A 1 -10.38 -5.92 -19.00
N SER A 2 -11.26 -5.56 -18.08
CA SER A 2 -10.91 -5.19 -16.70
C SER A 2 -10.24 -6.38 -16.02
N ARG A 3 -9.04 -6.18 -15.47
CA ARG A 3 -8.33 -7.22 -14.70
C ARG A 3 -8.92 -7.30 -13.30
N ILE A 4 -9.04 -8.52 -12.79
CA ILE A 4 -9.39 -8.79 -11.40
C ILE A 4 -8.15 -9.32 -10.70
N THR A 5 -7.72 -8.63 -9.64
CA THR A 5 -6.59 -9.05 -8.81
C THR A 5 -7.00 -9.12 -7.35
N ILE A 6 -6.64 -10.19 -6.65
CA ILE A 6 -7.06 -10.47 -5.26
C ILE A 6 -5.83 -10.78 -4.43
N PHE A 7 -5.60 -9.98 -3.38
CA PHE A 7 -4.56 -10.20 -2.37
C PHE A 7 -5.13 -11.00 -1.20
N THR A 8 -4.72 -12.26 -1.06
CA THR A 8 -5.20 -13.20 -0.02
C THR A 8 -4.11 -14.19 0.37
N GLY A 9 -4.22 -14.80 1.56
CA GLY A 9 -3.33 -15.87 1.99
C GLY A 9 -4.03 -16.80 2.98
N PRO A 10 -3.89 -16.59 4.30
CA PRO A 10 -4.44 -17.49 5.31
C PRO A 10 -5.97 -17.50 5.40
N THR A 11 -6.66 -16.49 4.85
CA THR A 11 -8.13 -16.43 4.90
C THR A 11 -8.79 -17.24 3.78
N LEU A 12 -8.29 -17.11 2.54
CA LEU A 12 -8.74 -17.90 1.38
C LEU A 12 -7.58 -18.44 0.57
N SER A 13 -7.67 -19.72 0.21
CA SER A 13 -6.76 -20.34 -0.75
C SER A 13 -7.06 -19.93 -2.19
N ARG A 14 -6.03 -19.97 -3.04
CA ARG A 14 -6.16 -19.76 -4.50
C ARG A 14 -7.22 -20.67 -5.13
N ALA A 15 -7.35 -21.91 -4.66
CA ALA A 15 -8.35 -22.86 -5.16
C ALA A 15 -9.79 -22.42 -4.84
N GLN A 16 -10.03 -21.89 -3.62
CA GLN A 16 -11.35 -21.36 -3.25
C GLN A 16 -11.71 -20.13 -4.09
N VAL A 17 -10.74 -19.25 -4.34
CA VAL A 17 -10.95 -18.06 -5.20
C VAL A 17 -11.28 -18.48 -6.64
N HIS A 18 -10.48 -19.35 -7.25
CA HIS A 18 -10.71 -19.78 -8.64
C HIS A 18 -11.97 -20.63 -8.83
N ALA A 19 -12.50 -21.25 -7.77
CA ALA A 19 -13.81 -21.91 -7.83
C ALA A 19 -14.94 -20.90 -8.08
N ILE A 20 -14.77 -19.64 -7.68
CA ILE A 20 -15.78 -18.58 -7.78
C ILE A 20 -15.49 -17.66 -8.96
N VAL A 21 -14.25 -17.19 -9.09
CA VAL A 21 -13.74 -16.30 -10.16
C VAL A 21 -12.49 -16.92 -10.80
N PRO A 22 -12.64 -17.80 -11.80
CA PRO A 22 -11.52 -18.56 -12.39
C PRO A 22 -10.41 -17.70 -12.99
N GLU A 23 -10.76 -16.54 -13.55
CA GLU A 23 -9.86 -15.62 -14.23
C GLU A 23 -9.15 -14.63 -13.30
N ALA A 24 -9.48 -14.62 -12.00
CA ALA A 24 -8.87 -13.70 -11.05
C ALA A 24 -7.39 -14.00 -10.89
N GLU A 25 -6.56 -12.97 -10.94
CA GLU A 25 -5.18 -13.09 -10.50
C GLU A 25 -5.12 -13.10 -8.98
N VAL A 26 -4.67 -14.21 -8.41
CA VAL A 26 -4.47 -14.32 -6.97
C VAL A 26 -3.01 -14.00 -6.64
N LEU A 27 -2.81 -13.04 -5.75
CA LEU A 27 -1.51 -12.63 -5.22
C LEU A 27 -1.44 -12.92 -3.71
N PRO A 28 -0.23 -13.02 -3.13
CA PRO A 28 -0.04 -13.15 -1.69
C PRO A 28 -0.71 -12.01 -0.89
N PRO A 29 -0.78 -12.11 0.46
CA PRO A 29 -1.25 -11.00 1.29
C PRO A 29 -0.54 -9.68 0.96
N VAL A 30 -1.28 -8.57 0.92
CA VAL A 30 -0.74 -7.29 0.49
C VAL A 30 0.27 -6.72 1.52
N SER A 31 1.36 -6.15 1.02
CA SER A 31 2.35 -5.40 1.79
C SER A 31 2.58 -4.00 1.22
N ALA A 32 3.30 -3.16 1.97
CA ALA A 32 3.66 -1.82 1.53
C ALA A 32 4.47 -1.84 0.22
N GLY A 33 3.97 -1.14 -0.79
CA GLY A 33 4.59 -1.01 -2.10
C GLY A 33 4.03 -1.98 -3.14
N ASP A 34 3.36 -3.05 -2.75
CA ASP A 34 2.85 -4.05 -3.70
C ASP A 34 1.86 -3.41 -4.67
N LEU A 35 0.92 -2.60 -4.16
CA LEU A 35 -0.07 -1.92 -4.99
C LEU A 35 0.56 -0.98 -6.02
N LEU A 36 1.76 -0.47 -5.77
CA LEU A 36 2.49 0.42 -6.68
C LEU A 36 3.35 -0.32 -7.70
N ARG A 37 3.82 -1.54 -7.38
CA ARG A 37 4.64 -2.36 -8.29
C ARG A 37 3.81 -3.04 -9.38
N HIS A 38 2.52 -3.24 -9.15
CA HIS A 38 1.64 -3.84 -10.15
C HIS A 38 1.10 -2.79 -11.14
N PRO A 39 1.03 -3.12 -12.46
CA PRO A 39 0.61 -2.18 -13.49
C PRO A 39 -0.93 -2.07 -13.58
N PHE A 40 -1.57 -1.61 -12.50
CA PHE A 40 -3.01 -1.41 -12.46
C PHE A 40 -3.43 -0.20 -13.30
N SER A 41 -4.57 -0.32 -13.97
CA SER A 41 -5.10 0.64 -14.93
C SER A 41 -6.57 0.96 -14.66
N ALA A 42 -7.04 2.09 -15.19
CA ALA A 42 -8.43 2.53 -15.01
C ALA A 42 -9.43 1.44 -15.45
N GLY A 43 -10.37 1.09 -14.56
CA GLY A 43 -11.34 0.02 -14.80
C GLY A 43 -10.93 -1.35 -14.24
N ASP A 44 -9.69 -1.54 -13.79
CA ASP A 44 -9.31 -2.74 -13.06
C ASP A 44 -10.00 -2.80 -11.69
N LEU A 45 -10.13 -4.02 -11.15
CA LEU A 45 -10.68 -4.30 -9.83
C LEU A 45 -9.62 -5.00 -8.98
N VAL A 46 -9.25 -4.37 -7.87
CA VAL A 46 -8.32 -4.90 -6.88
C VAL A 46 -9.08 -5.20 -5.60
N ALA A 47 -9.01 -6.43 -5.12
CA ALA A 47 -9.53 -6.81 -3.81
C ALA A 47 -8.39 -7.06 -2.82
N ILE A 48 -8.55 -6.52 -1.61
CA ILE A 48 -7.66 -6.77 -0.49
C ILE A 48 -8.43 -7.59 0.53
N ILE A 49 -7.97 -8.82 0.78
CA ILE A 49 -8.49 -9.68 1.85
C ILE A 49 -7.47 -9.68 2.97
N ASP A 50 -6.30 -10.27 2.72
CA ASP A 50 -5.22 -10.37 3.70
C ASP A 50 -4.11 -9.36 3.41
N GLY A 51 -3.43 -8.94 4.48
CA GLY A 51 -2.21 -8.17 4.40
C GLY A 51 -1.27 -8.53 5.54
N PHE A 52 0.02 -8.28 5.34
CA PHE A 52 1.02 -8.59 6.36
C PHE A 52 0.97 -7.59 7.51
N TYR A 53 0.96 -8.14 8.73
CA TYR A 53 1.10 -7.40 9.97
C TYR A 53 2.36 -7.92 10.68
N PHE A 54 3.19 -7.01 11.21
CA PHE A 54 4.44 -7.30 11.92
C PHE A 54 5.59 -7.92 11.09
N GLN A 55 5.33 -8.91 10.23
CA GLN A 55 6.34 -9.56 9.38
C GLN A 55 6.84 -8.65 8.24
N ALA A 56 5.98 -7.75 7.77
CA ALA A 56 6.31 -6.72 6.80
C ALA A 56 5.51 -5.45 7.10
N ALA A 57 5.92 -4.33 6.50
CA ALA A 57 5.15 -3.10 6.59
C ALA A 57 3.78 -3.28 5.90
N SER A 58 2.71 -2.99 6.63
CA SER A 58 1.34 -3.09 6.13
C SER A 58 1.06 -2.12 4.99
N VAL A 59 0.11 -2.47 4.12
CA VAL A 59 -0.30 -1.61 3.01
C VAL A 59 -0.71 -0.22 3.52
N ARG A 60 -0.23 0.82 2.83
CA ARG A 60 -0.42 2.22 3.23
C ARG A 60 -1.66 2.79 2.59
N HIS A 61 -2.43 3.59 3.32
CA HIS A 61 -3.63 4.26 2.83
C HIS A 61 -3.41 5.01 1.51
N LYS A 62 -2.28 5.71 1.39
CA LYS A 62 -1.99 6.51 0.20
C LYS A 62 -1.75 5.68 -1.06
N GLU A 63 -1.36 4.41 -0.94
CA GLU A 63 -1.27 3.52 -2.10
C GLU A 63 -2.65 3.17 -2.63
N ILE A 64 -3.59 2.87 -1.73
CA ILE A 64 -4.99 2.62 -2.09
C ILE A 64 -5.63 3.88 -2.70
N LEU A 65 -5.40 5.04 -2.10
CA LEU A 65 -5.87 6.32 -2.63
C LEU A 65 -5.30 6.62 -4.03
N LEU A 66 -4.04 6.27 -4.30
CA LEU A 66 -3.45 6.39 -5.62
C LEU A 66 -4.15 5.49 -6.66
N LEU A 67 -4.48 4.25 -6.30
CA LEU A 67 -5.23 3.34 -7.18
C LEU A 67 -6.62 3.90 -7.50
N LEU A 68 -7.34 4.33 -6.47
CA LEU A 68 -8.65 4.97 -6.62
C LEU A 68 -8.55 6.22 -7.53
N GLN A 69 -7.54 7.07 -7.33
CA GLN A 69 -7.31 8.23 -8.19
C GLN A 69 -7.01 7.85 -9.66
N ARG A 70 -6.38 6.70 -9.90
CA ARG A 70 -6.14 6.15 -11.25
C ARG A 70 -7.38 5.53 -11.90
N GLY A 71 -8.53 5.54 -11.20
CA GLY A 71 -9.78 4.96 -11.69
C GLY A 71 -9.87 3.44 -11.53
N VAL A 72 -9.03 2.86 -10.66
CA VAL A 72 -9.10 1.46 -10.25
C VAL A 72 -10.16 1.31 -9.15
N HIS A 73 -10.98 0.27 -9.21
CA HIS A 73 -11.86 -0.10 -8.11
C HIS A 73 -11.06 -0.84 -7.05
N VAL A 74 -11.14 -0.40 -5.79
CA VAL A 74 -10.50 -1.11 -4.68
C VAL A 74 -11.57 -1.57 -3.70
N TRP A 75 -11.66 -2.88 -3.50
CA TRP A 75 -12.59 -3.51 -2.56
C TRP A 75 -11.83 -4.16 -1.42
N GLY A 76 -12.41 -4.18 -0.23
CA GLY A 76 -11.82 -4.80 0.96
C GLY A 76 -12.84 -5.58 1.77
N ALA A 77 -12.42 -6.73 2.28
CA ALA A 77 -13.20 -7.54 3.20
C ALA A 77 -12.27 -8.36 4.07
N SER A 78 -12.74 -8.74 5.26
CA SER A 78 -11.96 -9.51 6.23
C SER A 78 -10.63 -8.85 6.62
N SER A 79 -9.96 -9.40 7.63
CA SER A 79 -8.54 -9.15 7.92
C SER A 79 -8.12 -7.66 7.78
N MET A 80 -6.98 -7.39 7.11
CA MET A 80 -6.51 -6.05 6.80
C MET A 80 -7.37 -5.31 5.76
N GLY A 81 -8.05 -6.04 4.88
CA GLY A 81 -8.90 -5.48 3.83
C GLY A 81 -10.10 -4.71 4.37
N ALA A 82 -10.79 -5.27 5.37
CA ALA A 82 -11.92 -4.66 6.05
C ALA A 82 -11.53 -3.40 6.80
N LEU A 83 -10.41 -3.44 7.54
CA LEU A 83 -9.89 -2.27 8.25
C LEU A 83 -9.61 -1.12 7.28
N ARG A 84 -8.84 -1.39 6.20
CA ARG A 84 -8.53 -0.37 5.19
C ARG A 84 -9.77 0.13 4.46
N ALA A 85 -10.73 -0.74 4.18
CA ALA A 85 -12.01 -0.36 3.59
C ALA A 85 -12.79 0.58 4.51
N ALA A 86 -12.85 0.33 5.82
CA ALA A 86 -13.54 1.19 6.77
C ALA A 86 -12.91 2.59 6.84
N GLU A 87 -11.58 2.66 6.93
CA GLU A 87 -10.84 3.92 6.95
C GLU A 87 -10.96 4.72 5.65
N LEU A 88 -11.07 4.02 4.51
CA LEU A 88 -11.08 4.62 3.17
C LEU A 88 -12.46 4.65 2.49
N ALA A 89 -13.52 4.24 3.20
CA ALA A 89 -14.89 4.33 2.73
C ALA A 89 -15.28 5.77 2.30
N PRO A 90 -14.89 6.84 3.03
CA PRO A 90 -15.15 8.23 2.59
C PRO A 90 -14.50 8.59 1.25
N PHE A 91 -13.47 7.86 0.82
CA PHE A 91 -12.76 8.06 -0.45
C PHE A 91 -13.21 7.08 -1.54
N GLY A 92 -14.16 6.19 -1.23
CA GLY A 92 -14.78 5.27 -2.20
C GLY A 92 -14.15 3.88 -2.30
N MET A 93 -13.25 3.49 -1.38
CA MET A 93 -12.92 2.07 -1.21
C MET A 93 -14.18 1.33 -0.73
N ARG A 94 -14.57 0.27 -1.42
CA ARG A 94 -15.79 -0.50 -1.08
C ARG A 94 -15.46 -1.57 -0.05
N GLY A 95 -16.09 -1.50 1.11
CA GLY A 95 -16.02 -2.58 2.10
C GLY A 95 -17.16 -3.58 1.95
N ILE A 96 -16.89 -4.85 2.24
CA ILE A 96 -17.86 -5.94 2.18
C ILE A 96 -17.70 -6.82 3.42
N GLY A 97 -18.82 -7.24 3.99
CA GLY A 97 -18.86 -8.19 5.12
C GLY A 97 -18.95 -7.53 6.49
N ARG A 98 -19.19 -8.36 7.51
CA ARG A 98 -19.50 -7.92 8.87
C ARG A 98 -18.30 -7.29 9.57
N VAL A 99 -17.08 -7.79 9.33
CA VAL A 99 -15.85 -7.22 9.91
C VAL A 99 -15.67 -5.77 9.45
N PHE A 100 -15.93 -5.49 8.17
CA PHE A 100 -15.92 -4.12 7.66
C PHE A 100 -17.00 -3.26 8.32
N GLU A 101 -18.23 -3.77 8.42
CA GLU A 101 -19.34 -3.05 9.06
C GLU A 101 -19.02 -2.72 10.53
N SER A 102 -18.47 -3.66 11.29
CA SER A 102 -18.08 -3.46 12.68
C SER A 102 -16.98 -2.40 12.84
N TYR A 103 -15.99 -2.34 11.93
CA TYR A 103 -15.01 -1.25 11.92
C TYR A 103 -15.66 0.09 11.53
N LEU A 104 -16.51 0.10 10.50
CA LEU A 104 -17.16 1.31 10.01
C LEU A 104 -18.10 1.93 11.06
N SER A 105 -18.81 1.10 11.83
CA SER A 105 -19.68 1.55 12.92
C SER A 105 -18.92 1.90 14.20
N GLY A 106 -17.63 1.57 14.30
CA GLY A 106 -16.84 1.69 15.52
C GLY A 106 -17.24 0.68 16.61
N GLU A 107 -17.86 -0.45 16.25
CA GLU A 107 -18.07 -1.57 17.17
C GLU A 107 -16.74 -2.20 17.58
N ILE A 108 -15.80 -2.23 16.62
CA ILE A 108 -14.39 -2.58 16.82
C ILE A 108 -13.51 -1.48 16.23
N ASP A 109 -12.36 -1.23 16.83
CA ASP A 109 -11.40 -0.20 16.39
C ASP A 109 -9.92 -0.64 16.49
N GLY A 110 -9.64 -1.78 17.13
CA GLY A 110 -8.28 -2.30 17.29
C GLY A 110 -7.73 -2.94 16.02
N ASP A 111 -6.47 -2.65 15.69
CA ASP A 111 -5.73 -3.32 14.60
C ASP A 111 -5.56 -4.84 14.85
N ASP A 112 -5.50 -5.22 16.12
CA ASP A 112 -5.32 -6.59 16.57
C ASP A 112 -6.62 -7.41 16.54
N GLU A 113 -7.78 -6.81 16.30
CA GLU A 113 -9.07 -7.50 16.21
C GLU A 113 -9.06 -8.58 15.12
N VAL A 114 -8.35 -8.30 14.04
CA VAL A 114 -8.24 -9.14 12.86
C VAL A 114 -6.93 -9.92 12.75
N ALA A 115 -5.96 -9.62 13.63
CA ALA A 115 -4.64 -10.21 13.63
C ALA A 115 -4.65 -11.64 14.17
N LEU A 116 -3.88 -12.51 13.53
CA LEU A 116 -3.63 -13.89 13.96
C LEU A 116 -2.23 -14.33 13.53
N VAL A 117 -1.72 -15.39 14.14
CA VAL A 117 -0.51 -16.07 13.71
C VAL A 117 -0.90 -17.30 12.91
N HIS A 118 -0.32 -17.46 11.73
CA HIS A 118 -0.45 -18.66 10.91
C HIS A 118 0.93 -19.23 10.57
N ALA A 119 0.96 -20.53 10.28
CA ALA A 119 2.13 -21.16 9.67
C ALA A 119 2.28 -20.69 8.22
N ASP A 120 3.48 -20.84 7.66
CA ASP A 120 3.74 -20.44 6.26
C ASP A 120 2.93 -21.29 5.27
N GLU A 121 2.87 -20.84 4.02
CA GLU A 121 2.11 -21.50 2.95
C GLU A 121 2.57 -22.94 2.73
N GLU A 122 3.87 -23.22 2.84
CA GLU A 122 4.45 -24.58 2.74
C GLU A 122 3.90 -25.55 3.81
N MET A 123 3.46 -25.01 4.95
CA MET A 123 2.84 -25.77 6.04
C MET A 123 1.30 -25.69 6.01
N GLY A 124 0.72 -25.15 4.93
CA GLY A 124 -0.71 -25.12 4.69
C GLY A 124 -1.47 -23.97 5.35
N ASN A 125 -0.79 -22.88 5.72
CA ASN A 125 -1.41 -21.69 6.34
C ASN A 125 -2.24 -21.99 7.60
N ILE A 126 -1.82 -22.97 8.39
CA ILE A 126 -2.54 -23.39 9.61
C ILE A 126 -2.56 -22.23 10.61
N HIS A 127 -3.74 -21.83 11.06
CA HIS A 127 -3.89 -20.81 12.10
C HIS A 127 -3.42 -21.37 13.44
N LEU A 128 -2.41 -20.72 14.04
CA LEU A 128 -1.84 -21.07 15.34
C LEU A 128 -2.54 -20.33 16.48
N THR A 129 -3.07 -19.14 16.18
CA THR A 129 -3.92 -18.34 17.06
C THR A 129 -5.19 -17.91 16.33
N GLU A 130 -6.15 -17.40 17.09
CA GLU A 130 -7.45 -16.98 16.59
C GLU A 130 -7.60 -15.45 16.60
N ALA A 131 -8.25 -14.91 15.56
CA ALA A 131 -8.59 -13.50 15.50
C ALA A 131 -9.72 -13.16 16.48
N LEU A 132 -9.68 -11.98 17.09
CA LEU A 132 -10.68 -11.59 18.09
C LEU A 132 -12.09 -11.49 17.49
N VAL A 133 -12.21 -11.03 16.23
CA VAL A 133 -13.48 -11.03 15.50
C VAL A 133 -14.10 -12.43 15.34
N ASN A 134 -13.27 -13.46 15.14
CA ASN A 134 -13.73 -14.84 15.06
C ASN A 134 -14.19 -15.35 16.43
N ILE A 135 -13.51 -14.96 17.51
CA ILE A 135 -13.89 -15.31 18.90
C ILE A 135 -15.24 -14.65 19.27
N ARG A 136 -15.41 -13.37 18.93
CA ARG A 136 -16.68 -12.63 19.10
C ARG A 136 -17.81 -13.32 18.34
N TYR A 137 -17.56 -13.68 17.09
CA TYR A 137 -18.54 -14.40 16.26
C TYR A 137 -18.87 -15.79 16.80
N ALA A 138 -17.87 -16.55 17.27
CA ALA A 138 -18.08 -17.84 17.91
C ALA A 138 -18.95 -17.72 19.16
N CYS A 139 -18.73 -16.69 19.98
CA CYS A 139 -19.56 -16.38 21.14
C CYS A 139 -21.00 -16.07 20.73
N GLN A 140 -21.20 -15.22 19.72
CA GLN A 140 -22.53 -14.92 19.18
C GLN A 140 -23.28 -16.19 18.77
N LEU A 141 -22.65 -17.07 17.97
CA LEU A 141 -23.27 -18.31 17.54
C LEU A 141 -23.57 -19.27 18.70
N ALA A 142 -22.70 -19.32 19.72
CA ALA A 142 -22.93 -20.12 20.92
C ALA A 142 -24.13 -19.59 21.73
N GLN A 143 -24.33 -18.27 21.80
CA GLN A 143 -25.51 -17.66 22.43
C GLN A 143 -26.79 -17.94 21.64
N GLU A 144 -26.75 -17.81 20.31
CA GLU A 144 -27.87 -18.13 19.42
C GLU A 144 -28.28 -19.61 19.56
N ALA A 145 -27.31 -20.49 19.75
CA ALA A 145 -27.53 -21.91 20.06
C ALA A 145 -27.93 -22.20 21.52
N SER A 146 -28.07 -21.17 22.36
CA SER A 146 -28.36 -21.29 23.80
C SER A 146 -27.36 -22.16 24.58
N LEU A 147 -26.11 -22.24 24.10
CA LEU A 147 -25.03 -22.99 24.73
C LEU A 147 -24.33 -22.20 25.83
N LEU A 148 -24.28 -20.88 25.66
CA LEU A 148 -23.69 -19.93 26.60
C LEU A 148 -24.64 -18.75 26.83
N SER A 149 -24.59 -18.21 28.04
CA SER A 149 -25.20 -16.94 28.40
C SER A 149 -24.33 -15.76 27.96
N THR A 150 -24.92 -14.57 27.94
CA THR A 150 -24.20 -13.32 27.64
C THR A 150 -23.01 -13.09 28.56
N GLN A 151 -23.17 -13.34 29.87
CA GLN A 151 -22.11 -13.15 30.84
C GLN A 151 -20.92 -14.10 30.59
N GLU A 152 -21.19 -15.34 30.20
CA GLU A 152 -20.15 -16.32 29.88
C GLU A 152 -19.36 -15.93 28.62
N CYS A 153 -20.06 -15.42 27.60
CA CYS A 153 -19.40 -14.87 26.41
C CYS A 153 -18.57 -13.63 26.73
N THR A 154 -19.03 -12.75 27.63
CA THR A 154 -18.23 -11.61 28.09
C THR A 154 -16.92 -12.06 28.72
N TYR A 155 -16.92 -13.07 29.61
CA TYR A 155 -15.68 -13.59 30.20
C TYR A 155 -14.68 -14.09 29.13
N ILE A 156 -15.17 -14.77 28.10
CA ILE A 156 -14.34 -15.31 27.01
C ILE A 156 -13.76 -14.17 26.18
N ILE A 157 -14.60 -13.21 25.75
CA ILE A 157 -14.19 -12.09 24.90
C ILE A 157 -13.21 -11.19 25.64
N ASP A 158 -13.48 -10.81 26.89
CA ASP A 158 -12.60 -9.95 27.69
C ASP A 158 -11.25 -10.64 27.96
N SER A 159 -11.26 -11.95 28.22
CA SER A 159 -10.03 -12.74 28.37
C SER A 159 -9.21 -12.81 27.09
N ALA A 160 -9.87 -12.88 25.92
CA ALA A 160 -9.20 -12.87 24.63
C ALA A 160 -8.66 -11.48 24.25
N ALA A 161 -9.43 -10.42 24.53
CA ALA A 161 -9.06 -9.03 24.21
C ALA A 161 -7.83 -8.54 25.00
N THR A 162 -7.63 -9.06 26.22
CA THR A 162 -6.45 -8.74 27.04
C THR A 162 -5.19 -9.52 26.67
N LEU A 163 -5.31 -10.55 25.82
CA LEU A 163 -4.17 -11.32 25.33
C LEU A 163 -3.57 -10.64 24.09
N PRO A 164 -2.23 -10.57 23.97
CA PRO A 164 -1.58 -10.31 22.69
C PRO A 164 -2.05 -11.32 21.64
N PHE A 165 -2.24 -10.89 20.39
CA PHE A 165 -2.81 -11.74 19.33
C PHE A 165 -2.01 -13.05 19.08
N PHE A 166 -0.70 -13.05 19.35
CA PHE A 166 0.16 -14.23 19.23
C PHE A 166 0.05 -15.22 20.39
N GLU A 167 -0.77 -14.93 21.42
CA GLU A 167 -1.10 -15.83 22.53
C GLU A 167 -2.57 -16.28 22.51
N ARG A 168 -3.38 -15.83 21.54
CA ARG A 168 -4.83 -16.10 21.46
C ARG A 168 -5.15 -17.51 20.97
N ALA A 169 -4.89 -18.50 21.80
CA ALA A 169 -5.37 -19.87 21.59
C ALA A 169 -6.56 -20.16 22.52
N TYR A 170 -7.57 -20.89 22.03
CA TYR A 170 -8.76 -21.23 22.82
C TYR A 170 -8.44 -21.82 24.21
N PRO A 171 -7.48 -22.76 24.38
CA PRO A 171 -7.11 -23.24 25.71
C PRO A 171 -6.64 -22.13 26.66
N THR A 172 -5.80 -21.21 26.18
CA THR A 172 -5.29 -20.07 26.95
C THR A 172 -6.40 -19.10 27.33
N ILE A 173 -7.26 -18.77 26.37
CA ILE A 173 -8.41 -17.87 26.57
C ILE A 173 -9.35 -18.44 27.62
N LEU A 174 -9.70 -19.73 27.49
CA LEU A 174 -10.62 -20.39 28.39
C LEU A 174 -10.07 -20.52 29.81
N GLN A 175 -8.78 -20.82 29.96
CA GLN A 175 -8.13 -20.84 31.26
C GLN A 175 -8.27 -19.48 31.98
N ARG A 176 -7.98 -18.38 31.29
CA ARG A 176 -8.14 -17.01 31.85
C ARG A 176 -9.61 -16.67 32.12
N ALA A 177 -10.52 -17.06 31.23
CA ALA A 177 -11.94 -16.83 31.44
C ALA A 177 -12.45 -17.57 32.70
N GLN A 178 -11.92 -18.76 32.99
CA GLN A 178 -12.23 -19.49 34.22
C GLN A 178 -11.73 -18.76 35.48
N GLU A 179 -10.55 -18.13 35.43
CA GLU A 179 -10.03 -17.28 36.52
C GLU A 179 -10.95 -16.07 36.79
N GLN A 180 -11.70 -15.62 35.79
CA GLN A 180 -12.67 -14.52 35.88
C GLN A 180 -14.10 -14.96 36.26
N GLY A 181 -14.36 -16.27 36.35
CA GLY A 181 -15.64 -16.82 36.80
C GLY A 181 -16.41 -17.66 35.77
N LEU A 182 -15.85 -17.92 34.58
CA LEU A 182 -16.41 -18.89 33.65
C LEU A 182 -16.39 -20.30 34.26
N SER A 183 -17.51 -21.01 34.23
CA SER A 183 -17.57 -22.37 34.75
C SER A 183 -16.77 -23.34 33.86
N GLU A 184 -16.16 -24.38 34.46
CA GLU A 184 -15.46 -25.44 33.72
C GLU A 184 -16.37 -26.12 32.69
N ARG A 185 -17.65 -26.32 33.04
CA ARG A 185 -18.66 -26.86 32.13
C ARG A 185 -18.82 -25.99 30.89
N SER A 186 -18.96 -24.68 31.08
CA SER A 186 -19.19 -23.73 29.99
C SER A 186 -17.95 -23.60 29.10
N ALA A 187 -16.76 -23.59 29.71
CA ALA A 187 -15.50 -23.64 28.97
C ALA A 187 -15.40 -24.90 28.09
N HIS A 188 -15.76 -26.08 28.64
CA HIS A 188 -15.76 -27.32 27.88
C HIS A 188 -16.77 -27.32 26.73
N ILE A 189 -18.00 -26.83 26.98
CA ILE A 189 -19.05 -26.70 25.96
C ILE A 189 -18.57 -25.79 24.81
N PHE A 190 -17.99 -24.64 25.14
CA PHE A 190 -17.49 -23.70 24.14
C PHE A 190 -16.35 -24.29 23.31
N LEU A 191 -15.38 -24.96 23.97
CA LEU A 191 -14.26 -25.59 23.27
C LEU A 191 -14.74 -26.67 22.28
N GLN A 192 -15.68 -27.52 22.70
CA GLN A 192 -16.28 -28.51 21.81
C GLN A 192 -17.05 -27.86 20.65
N PHE A 193 -17.77 -26.78 20.94
CA PHE A 193 -18.52 -26.03 19.94
C PHE A 193 -17.60 -25.48 18.85
N VAL A 194 -16.53 -24.76 19.20
CA VAL A 194 -15.60 -24.18 18.22
C VAL A 194 -14.82 -25.23 17.44
N GLN A 195 -14.44 -26.35 18.09
CA GLN A 195 -13.78 -27.47 17.40
C GLN A 195 -14.67 -28.15 16.36
N LYS A 196 -15.98 -28.26 16.67
CA LYS A 196 -16.96 -28.91 15.80
C LYS A 196 -17.46 -28.00 14.68
N GLN A 197 -17.85 -26.77 15.02
CA GLN A 197 -18.46 -25.84 14.07
C GLN A 197 -17.44 -25.05 13.27
N ARG A 198 -16.23 -24.84 13.82
CA ARG A 198 -15.15 -24.03 13.22
C ARG A 198 -15.67 -22.70 12.65
N PRO A 199 -16.31 -21.86 13.49
CA PRO A 199 -16.85 -20.59 13.03
C PRO A 199 -15.72 -19.67 12.56
N ASP A 200 -15.79 -19.23 11.31
CA ASP A 200 -14.77 -18.38 10.69
C ASP A 200 -15.46 -17.22 9.96
N LEU A 201 -15.62 -16.10 10.66
CA LEU A 201 -16.23 -14.90 10.10
C LEU A 201 -15.32 -14.28 9.03
N LYS A 202 -14.00 -14.32 9.27
CA LYS A 202 -13.00 -13.82 8.32
C LYS A 202 -13.14 -14.52 6.96
N GLN A 203 -13.30 -15.84 6.95
CA GLN A 203 -13.50 -16.58 5.72
C GLN A 203 -14.86 -16.29 5.07
N GLN A 204 -15.93 -16.17 5.87
CA GLN A 204 -17.27 -15.84 5.34
C GLN A 204 -17.29 -14.49 4.62
N ASP A 205 -16.72 -13.44 5.23
CA ASP A 205 -16.64 -12.11 4.63
C ASP A 205 -15.79 -12.10 3.35
N ALA A 206 -14.66 -12.82 3.38
CA ALA A 206 -13.80 -12.95 2.21
C ALA A 206 -14.52 -13.64 1.04
N LEU A 207 -15.25 -14.73 1.30
CA LEU A 207 -16.06 -15.41 0.29
C LEU A 207 -17.15 -14.49 -0.27
N ALA A 208 -17.84 -13.73 0.60
CA ALA A 208 -18.86 -12.78 0.17
C ALA A 208 -18.30 -11.72 -0.78
N LEU A 209 -17.09 -11.21 -0.49
CA LEU A 209 -16.40 -10.30 -1.41
C LEU A 209 -16.11 -10.97 -2.76
N VAL A 210 -15.56 -12.18 -2.77
CA VAL A 210 -15.20 -12.86 -4.03
C VAL A 210 -16.44 -13.17 -4.87
N GLU A 211 -17.58 -13.50 -4.26
CA GLU A 211 -18.86 -13.68 -4.96
C GLU A 211 -19.34 -12.38 -5.63
N GLU A 212 -19.24 -11.23 -4.95
CA GLU A 212 -19.58 -9.92 -5.53
C GLU A 212 -18.71 -9.56 -6.76
N MET A 213 -17.47 -10.09 -6.83
CA MET A 213 -16.56 -9.83 -7.93
C MET A 213 -16.96 -10.50 -9.24
N ARG A 214 -17.93 -11.44 -9.22
CA ARG A 214 -18.50 -12.03 -10.45
C ARG A 214 -19.20 -11.00 -11.33
N THR A 215 -19.61 -9.89 -10.74
CA THR A 215 -20.22 -8.75 -11.44
C THR A 215 -19.38 -7.50 -11.20
N PRO A 216 -18.17 -7.42 -11.78
CA PRO A 216 -17.30 -6.27 -11.56
C PRO A 216 -17.92 -5.02 -12.22
N PRO A 217 -17.59 -3.82 -11.73
CA PRO A 217 -18.07 -2.58 -12.35
C PRO A 217 -17.63 -2.47 -13.81
N SER A 218 -18.53 -2.04 -14.69
CA SER A 218 -18.26 -1.94 -16.13
C SER A 218 -17.54 -0.66 -16.55
N THR A 219 -17.46 0.33 -15.68
CA THR A 219 -16.81 1.62 -15.93
C THR A 219 -15.70 1.85 -14.90
N PRO A 220 -14.64 2.62 -15.25
CA PRO A 220 -13.63 3.03 -14.28
C PRO A 220 -14.23 3.70 -13.04
N PHE A 221 -13.55 3.56 -11.91
CA PHE A 221 -13.89 4.29 -10.70
C PHE A 221 -13.71 5.80 -10.95
N CYS A 222 -14.64 6.61 -10.48
CA CYS A 222 -14.58 8.06 -10.60
C CYS A 222 -14.27 8.65 -9.22
N PRO A 223 -13.04 9.11 -8.95
CA PRO A 223 -12.67 9.64 -7.64
C PRO A 223 -13.42 10.95 -7.36
N SER A 224 -13.95 11.07 -6.14
CA SER A 224 -14.55 12.30 -5.61
C SER A 224 -13.55 13.20 -4.88
N PHE A 225 -12.26 12.83 -4.91
CA PHE A 225 -11.18 13.49 -4.20
C PHE A 225 -9.97 13.67 -5.11
N THR A 226 -9.07 14.55 -4.71
CA THR A 226 -7.74 14.71 -5.32
C THR A 226 -6.69 14.43 -4.25
N LEU A 227 -5.78 13.52 -4.54
CA LEU A 227 -4.63 13.21 -3.70
C LEU A 227 -3.51 14.20 -4.02
N ASN A 228 -3.14 15.02 -3.03
CA ASN A 228 -1.97 15.86 -3.15
C ASN A 228 -0.71 15.01 -3.20
N GLU A 229 0.17 15.30 -4.16
CA GLU A 229 1.45 14.63 -4.26
C GLU A 229 2.34 15.09 -3.10
N THR A 230 2.70 14.13 -2.25
CA THR A 230 3.65 14.37 -1.14
C THR A 230 4.99 13.74 -1.51
N THR A 231 6.09 14.25 -0.93
CA THR A 231 7.43 13.67 -1.14
C THR A 231 7.46 12.17 -0.83
N PHE A 232 6.69 11.70 0.16
CA PHE A 232 6.53 10.28 0.46
C PHE A 232 5.89 9.50 -0.69
N VAL A 233 4.73 9.95 -1.17
CA VAL A 233 3.98 9.31 -2.26
C VAL A 233 4.83 9.25 -3.52
N ARG A 234 5.45 10.38 -3.86
CA ARG A 234 6.36 10.49 -4.99
C ARG A 234 7.53 9.52 -4.86
N ASN A 235 8.21 9.52 -3.72
CA ASN A 235 9.31 8.61 -3.48
C ASN A 235 8.84 7.16 -3.62
N TRP A 236 7.72 6.77 -2.99
CA TRP A 236 7.24 5.40 -3.08
C TRP A 236 6.94 4.97 -4.52
N ASP A 237 6.35 5.84 -5.37
CA ASP A 237 6.14 5.56 -6.80
C ASP A 237 7.46 5.43 -7.58
N VAL A 238 8.48 6.22 -7.23
CA VAL A 238 9.82 6.10 -7.82
C VAL A 238 10.51 4.80 -7.37
N PHE A 239 10.49 4.50 -6.08
CA PHE A 239 11.10 3.30 -5.50
C PHE A 239 10.37 2.00 -5.90
N SER A 240 9.11 2.08 -6.34
CA SER A 240 8.37 0.93 -6.86
C SER A 240 8.61 0.66 -8.36
N LYS A 241 9.32 1.56 -9.07
CA LYS A 241 9.76 1.31 -10.45
C LYS A 241 11.05 0.50 -10.45
N GLY A 242 11.10 -0.50 -11.31
CA GLY A 242 12.18 -1.46 -11.31
C GLY A 242 11.89 -2.66 -12.18
N THR A 243 12.81 -3.62 -12.13
CA THR A 243 12.72 -4.87 -12.88
C THR A 243 12.53 -6.03 -11.91
N VAL A 244 11.50 -6.84 -12.17
CA VAL A 244 11.32 -8.14 -11.50
C VAL A 244 12.27 -9.14 -12.18
N LEU A 245 13.23 -9.67 -11.42
CA LEU A 245 14.19 -10.66 -11.94
C LEU A 245 13.64 -12.09 -11.77
N ASP A 246 12.97 -12.35 -10.65
CA ASP A 246 12.22 -13.58 -10.37
C ASP A 246 11.12 -13.31 -9.32
N GLU A 247 10.46 -14.37 -8.85
CA GLU A 247 9.34 -14.29 -7.89
C GLU A 247 9.71 -13.71 -6.51
N HIS A 248 11.00 -13.65 -6.17
CA HIS A 248 11.48 -13.14 -4.88
C HIS A 248 12.36 -11.91 -4.99
N LEU A 249 12.86 -11.58 -6.19
CA LEU A 249 13.83 -10.53 -6.40
C LEU A 249 13.29 -9.41 -7.30
N PHE A 250 13.02 -8.27 -6.68
CA PHE A 250 12.74 -7.00 -7.35
C PHE A 250 13.95 -6.07 -7.22
N LEU A 251 14.40 -5.52 -8.34
CA LEU A 251 15.51 -4.57 -8.37
C LEU A 251 14.98 -3.17 -8.72
N PRO A 252 14.92 -2.23 -7.76
CA PRO A 252 14.49 -0.86 -8.01
C PRO A 252 15.41 -0.12 -8.99
N ASP A 253 14.83 0.67 -9.89
CA ASP A 253 15.60 1.48 -10.86
C ASP A 253 16.55 2.45 -10.16
N VAL A 254 16.13 2.98 -9.01
CA VAL A 254 16.93 3.89 -8.19
C VAL A 254 18.16 3.21 -7.58
N ASP A 255 18.10 1.91 -7.28
CA ASP A 255 19.26 1.17 -6.78
C ASP A 255 20.28 0.94 -7.91
N ILE A 256 19.78 0.65 -9.13
CA ILE A 256 20.62 0.58 -10.34
C ILE A 256 21.30 1.93 -10.59
N LEU A 257 20.54 3.03 -10.55
CA LEU A 257 21.08 4.38 -10.75
C LEU A 257 22.07 4.77 -9.66
N THR A 258 21.82 4.38 -8.41
CA THR A 258 22.73 4.63 -7.27
C THR A 258 24.04 3.85 -7.44
N LEU A 259 23.97 2.58 -7.84
CA LEU A 259 25.16 1.80 -8.17
C LEU A 259 25.91 2.43 -9.34
N TYR A 260 25.21 2.80 -10.41
CA TYR A 260 25.81 3.44 -11.58
C TYR A 260 26.48 4.78 -11.24
N GLN A 261 25.90 5.56 -10.32
CA GLN A 261 26.52 6.78 -9.79
C GLN A 261 27.86 6.51 -9.10
N LEU A 262 28.01 5.39 -8.42
CA LEU A 262 29.21 5.05 -7.66
C LEU A 262 30.32 4.45 -8.53
N ILE A 263 29.96 3.63 -9.52
CA ILE A 263 30.94 2.81 -10.27
C ILE A 263 31.03 3.17 -11.76
N GLY A 264 30.05 3.89 -12.30
CA GLY A 264 30.00 4.26 -13.71
C GLY A 264 30.98 5.38 -14.03
N ALA A 265 32.06 5.08 -14.77
CA ALA A 265 33.04 6.08 -15.18
C ALA A 265 32.44 7.18 -16.07
N ASP A 266 31.39 6.85 -16.82
CA ASP A 266 30.64 7.75 -17.70
C ASP A 266 29.40 8.38 -17.02
N TYR A 267 29.11 8.05 -15.76
CA TYR A 267 27.96 8.60 -15.03
C TYR A 267 27.90 10.13 -15.04
N PRO A 268 28.99 10.91 -14.87
CA PRO A 268 28.92 12.37 -14.94
C PRO A 268 28.39 12.89 -16.28
N VAL A 269 28.76 12.22 -17.39
CA VAL A 269 28.29 12.56 -18.74
C VAL A 269 26.84 12.14 -18.91
N PHE A 270 26.48 10.94 -18.47
CA PHE A 270 25.10 10.45 -18.47
C PHE A 270 24.16 11.38 -17.68
N HIS A 271 24.48 11.66 -16.42
CA HIS A 271 23.72 12.54 -15.54
C HIS A 271 23.54 13.93 -16.16
N ARG A 272 24.62 14.51 -16.73
CA ARG A 272 24.54 15.77 -17.46
C ARG A 272 23.53 15.72 -18.59
N ASN A 273 23.61 14.72 -19.46
CA ASN A 273 22.75 14.64 -20.64
C ASN A 273 21.27 14.45 -20.27
N VAL A 274 20.99 13.58 -19.30
CA VAL A 274 19.62 13.33 -18.81
C VAL A 274 19.04 14.59 -18.17
N LEU A 275 19.77 15.23 -17.26
CA LEU A 275 19.28 16.41 -16.54
C LEU A 275 19.09 17.60 -17.48
N LEU A 276 19.99 17.83 -18.44
CA LEU A 276 19.82 18.91 -19.43
C LEU A 276 18.64 18.66 -20.35
N GLN A 277 18.40 17.42 -20.75
CA GLN A 277 17.23 17.09 -21.55
C GLN A 277 15.93 17.32 -20.76
N ALA A 278 15.88 16.86 -19.51
CA ALA A 278 14.72 17.10 -18.64
C ALA A 278 14.46 18.59 -18.39
N LEU A 279 15.51 19.38 -18.13
CA LEU A 279 15.40 20.83 -17.94
C LEU A 279 14.94 21.55 -19.20
N LYS A 280 15.39 21.11 -20.38
CA LYS A 280 14.91 21.64 -21.66
C LYS A 280 13.41 21.38 -21.82
N ASP A 281 12.95 20.18 -21.49
CA ASP A 281 11.54 19.81 -21.62
C ASP A 281 10.67 20.64 -20.66
N ILE A 282 11.13 20.85 -19.42
CA ILE A 282 10.48 21.75 -18.44
C ILE A 282 10.45 23.19 -18.96
N ALA A 283 11.57 23.71 -19.49
CA ALA A 283 11.65 25.06 -20.03
C ALA A 283 10.66 25.29 -21.19
N ILE A 284 10.53 24.31 -22.08
CA ILE A 284 9.57 24.35 -23.19
C ILE A 284 8.13 24.35 -22.65
N GLN A 285 7.84 23.56 -21.60
CA GLN A 285 6.52 23.46 -21.03
C GLN A 285 6.11 24.71 -20.25
N GLU A 286 7.00 25.29 -19.43
CA GLU A 286 6.68 26.42 -18.56
C GLU A 286 6.76 27.78 -19.27
N GLU A 287 7.77 27.99 -20.11
CA GLU A 287 8.07 29.30 -20.70
C GLU A 287 7.74 29.37 -22.20
N GLY A 288 7.29 28.28 -22.81
CA GLY A 288 7.04 28.23 -24.26
C GLY A 288 8.30 28.48 -25.07
N ALA A 289 9.47 28.09 -24.53
CA ALA A 289 10.77 28.39 -25.11
C ALA A 289 10.90 27.95 -26.58
N ASP A 290 11.59 28.77 -27.38
CA ASP A 290 11.85 28.49 -28.79
C ASP A 290 12.67 27.20 -28.96
N ARG A 291 12.20 26.29 -29.80
CA ARG A 291 12.81 24.97 -30.02
C ARG A 291 14.02 25.03 -30.95
N SER A 292 14.34 26.18 -31.54
CA SER A 292 15.44 26.33 -32.51
C SER A 292 16.84 26.35 -31.90
N GLY A 293 16.97 26.59 -30.59
CA GLY A 293 18.26 26.64 -29.90
C GLY A 293 18.82 25.26 -29.54
N THR A 294 20.13 25.21 -29.24
CA THR A 294 20.75 24.02 -28.64
C THR A 294 20.18 23.77 -27.24
N THR A 295 20.29 22.53 -26.74
CA THR A 295 19.81 22.18 -25.39
C THR A 295 20.46 23.05 -24.31
N GLU A 296 21.75 23.35 -24.44
CA GLU A 296 22.47 24.19 -23.47
C GLU A 296 22.00 25.64 -23.50
N GLU A 297 21.72 26.21 -24.67
CA GLU A 297 21.20 27.58 -24.80
C GLU A 297 19.80 27.70 -24.18
N ILE A 298 18.92 26.73 -24.44
CA ILE A 298 17.56 26.71 -23.88
C ILE A 298 17.63 26.62 -22.35
N VAL A 299 18.44 25.69 -21.82
CA VAL A 299 18.59 25.51 -20.36
C VAL A 299 19.25 26.73 -19.71
N ALA A 300 20.29 27.30 -20.33
CA ALA A 300 20.96 28.48 -19.80
C ALA A 300 19.98 29.67 -19.73
N GLN A 301 19.17 29.88 -20.77
CA GLN A 301 18.16 30.93 -20.77
C GLN A 301 17.09 30.70 -19.69
N PHE A 302 16.61 29.46 -19.56
CA PHE A 302 15.64 29.07 -18.53
C PHE A 302 16.17 29.35 -17.12
N ILE A 303 17.40 28.93 -16.81
CA ILE A 303 18.01 29.15 -15.50
C ILE A 303 18.27 30.64 -15.24
N ALA A 304 18.69 31.39 -16.25
CA ALA A 304 18.84 32.83 -16.14
C ALA A 304 17.51 33.51 -15.78
N ASN A 305 16.41 33.10 -16.43
CA ASN A 305 15.06 33.58 -16.11
C ASN A 305 14.66 33.26 -14.67
N LYS A 306 14.85 32.01 -14.22
CA LYS A 306 14.53 31.57 -12.85
C LYS A 306 15.36 32.28 -11.78
N LEU A 307 16.59 32.65 -12.10
CA LEU A 307 17.50 33.38 -11.20
C LEU A 307 17.38 34.90 -11.33
N HIS A 308 16.52 35.41 -12.21
CA HIS A 308 16.36 36.84 -12.53
C HIS A 308 17.67 37.52 -12.93
N ILE A 309 18.48 36.84 -13.76
CA ILE A 309 19.72 37.35 -14.33
C ILE A 309 19.68 37.25 -15.86
N ARG A 310 20.66 37.86 -16.54
CA ARG A 310 20.78 37.77 -17.98
C ARG A 310 21.93 36.85 -18.39
N VAL A 311 21.76 36.15 -19.51
CA VAL A 311 22.77 35.21 -20.04
C VAL A 311 24.05 35.92 -20.49
N ASP A 312 23.92 37.15 -21.00
CA ASP A 312 25.01 37.99 -21.50
C ASP A 312 25.77 38.75 -20.40
N GLU A 313 25.29 38.72 -19.16
CA GLU A 313 25.90 39.44 -18.03
C GLU A 313 26.78 38.54 -17.15
N PRO A 314 27.81 39.11 -16.48
CA PRO A 314 28.64 38.36 -15.55
C PRO A 314 27.81 37.81 -14.37
N LEU A 315 28.05 36.55 -14.01
CA LEU A 315 27.38 35.93 -12.86
C LEU A 315 27.62 36.71 -11.55
N PRO A 316 26.59 36.91 -10.72
CA PRO A 316 26.73 37.41 -9.35
C PRO A 316 27.72 36.59 -8.52
N ALA A 317 28.41 37.24 -7.58
CA ALA A 317 29.40 36.59 -6.71
C ALA A 317 28.81 35.40 -5.91
N SER A 318 27.53 35.48 -5.54
CA SER A 318 26.80 34.41 -4.83
C SER A 318 26.65 33.12 -5.66
N LEU A 319 26.64 33.22 -6.99
CA LEU A 319 26.54 32.08 -7.90
C LEU A 319 27.92 31.56 -8.32
N LYS A 320 28.92 32.45 -8.45
CA LYS A 320 30.30 32.06 -8.79
C LYS A 320 30.92 31.04 -7.83
N ARG A 321 30.51 31.03 -6.55
CA ARG A 321 30.98 30.04 -5.56
C ARG A 321 30.65 28.59 -5.90
N TRP A 322 29.68 28.38 -6.79
CA TRP A 322 29.25 27.06 -7.25
C TRP A 322 30.05 26.59 -8.47
N LEU A 323 31.02 27.36 -8.95
CA LEU A 323 31.88 27.05 -10.10
C LEU A 323 33.35 27.00 -9.65
N SER A 324 34.13 26.11 -10.27
CA SER A 324 35.58 26.06 -10.09
C SER A 324 36.27 27.23 -10.79
N ALA A 325 37.54 27.47 -10.47
CA ALA A 325 38.33 28.52 -11.14
C ALA A 325 38.44 28.30 -12.66
N GLU A 326 38.51 27.05 -13.11
CA GLU A 326 38.55 26.69 -14.53
C GLU A 326 37.20 26.94 -15.20
N GLU A 327 36.11 26.62 -14.51
CA GLU A 327 34.74 26.77 -15.03
C GLU A 327 34.32 28.24 -15.20
N LEU A 328 34.89 29.15 -14.41
CA LEU A 328 34.68 30.60 -14.56
C LEU A 328 35.26 31.14 -15.89
N GLY A 329 36.15 30.40 -16.54
CA GLY A 329 36.68 30.72 -17.88
C GLY A 329 35.78 30.27 -19.03
N LEU A 330 34.73 29.49 -18.77
CA LEU A 330 33.81 28.99 -19.81
C LEU A 330 32.85 30.07 -20.29
N SER A 331 32.15 29.80 -21.40
CA SER A 331 31.09 30.69 -21.89
C SER A 331 29.96 30.86 -20.86
N SER A 332 29.25 32.00 -20.87
CA SER A 332 28.13 32.23 -19.96
C SER A 332 27.06 31.14 -20.04
N VAL A 333 26.79 30.63 -21.26
CA VAL A 333 25.87 29.51 -21.49
C VAL A 333 26.34 28.26 -20.75
N SER A 334 27.62 27.90 -20.87
CA SER A 334 28.20 26.74 -20.19
C SER A 334 28.21 26.92 -18.66
N GLN A 335 28.48 28.12 -18.16
CA GLN A 335 28.45 28.42 -16.73
C GLN A 335 27.03 28.27 -16.16
N LEU A 336 26.02 28.82 -16.83
CA LEU A 336 24.61 28.69 -16.43
C LEU A 336 24.11 27.25 -16.51
N THR A 337 24.55 26.50 -17.52
CA THR A 337 24.28 25.08 -17.66
C THR A 337 24.86 24.28 -16.48
N LEU A 338 26.10 24.56 -16.06
CA LEU A 338 26.71 23.94 -14.88
C LEU A 338 25.99 24.32 -13.58
N LEU A 339 25.55 25.57 -13.45
CA LEU A 339 24.73 25.99 -12.32
C LEU A 339 23.39 25.24 -12.28
N ALA A 340 22.77 25.01 -13.44
CA ALA A 340 21.57 24.18 -13.57
C ALA A 340 21.81 22.79 -12.95
N LEU A 341 22.90 22.13 -13.33
CA LEU A 341 23.22 20.78 -12.84
C LEU A 341 23.47 20.70 -11.32
N ARG A 342 23.82 21.81 -10.68
CA ARG A 342 24.27 21.85 -9.27
C ARG A 342 23.23 22.43 -8.32
N VAL A 343 22.44 23.40 -8.81
CA VAL A 343 21.54 24.20 -7.99
C VAL A 343 20.09 23.87 -8.27
N TRP A 344 19.79 23.21 -9.40
CA TRP A 344 18.42 22.86 -9.73
C TRP A 344 17.82 21.94 -8.67
N GLN A 345 16.71 22.41 -8.11
CA GLN A 345 15.75 21.60 -7.40
C GLN A 345 14.46 21.72 -8.18
N GLU A 346 13.83 20.59 -8.45
CA GLU A 346 12.54 20.60 -9.10
C GLU A 346 11.55 21.46 -8.30
N PRO A 347 10.71 22.27 -8.97
CA PRO A 347 9.72 23.07 -8.27
C PRO A 347 8.88 22.16 -7.40
N ARG A 348 8.91 22.37 -6.08
CA ARG A 348 7.92 21.74 -5.19
C ARG A 348 6.59 22.33 -5.62
N SER A 349 5.65 21.50 -6.05
CA SER A 349 4.29 21.93 -6.33
C SER A 349 3.76 22.66 -5.10
N VAL A 350 3.63 23.98 -5.21
CA VAL A 350 2.87 24.78 -4.25
C VAL A 350 1.42 24.64 -4.70
N SER A 351 0.82 23.51 -4.36
CA SER A 351 -0.63 23.30 -4.43
C SER A 351 -1.23 23.53 -3.05
#